data_AF-A0A965MMS2-F1
#
_entry.id   AF-A0A965MMS2-F1
#
_cell.length_a   1.000
_cell.length_b   1.000
_cell.length_c   1.000
_cell.angle_alpha   90.00
_cell.angle_beta   90.00
_cell.angle_gamma   90.00
#
_symmetry.space_group_name_H-M   'P 1'
#
loop_
_entity.id
_entity.type
_entity.pdbx_description
1 polymer ?
#
loop_
_entity_poly.entity_id
_entity_poly.type
_entity_poly.pdbx_seq_one_letter_code
_entity_poly.pdbx_strand_id
1 'polypeptide(L)' 'MSTSSLACRVGSGAGFAGDRIDPAVRLVQSGEIDTIALECLAERT' A
#
# COMPACT_ATOMS: atom_id res chain seq x y z
N MET A 1 22.99 5.24 -10.50
CA MET A 1 23.20 5.19 -9.04
C MET A 1 21.96 5.77 -8.40
N SER A 2 21.17 4.93 -7.73
CA SER A 2 19.94 5.36 -7.05
C SER A 2 20.29 6.35 -5.94
N THR A 3 19.69 7.54 -5.97
CA THR A 3 19.80 8.52 -4.89
C THR A 3 19.03 7.97 -3.69
N SER A 4 19.75 7.52 -2.66
CA SER A 4 19.17 7.17 -1.37
C SER A 4 18.64 8.45 -0.71
N SER A 5 17.47 8.90 -1.13
CA SER A 5 16.71 9.91 -0.40
C SER A 5 16.28 9.27 0.93
N LEU A 6 16.37 10.01 2.03
CA LEU A 6 15.87 9.56 3.34
C LEU A 6 14.33 9.46 3.38
N ALA A 7 13.64 9.85 2.31
CA ALA A 7 12.19 9.76 2.19
C ALA A 7 11.78 8.41 1.58
N CYS A 8 10.82 7.75 2.24
CA CYS A 8 10.18 6.51 1.82
C CYS A 8 8.75 6.82 1.36
N ARG A 9 8.36 6.34 0.19
CA ARG A 9 6.98 6.44 -0.32
C ARG A 9 6.18 5.27 0.21
N VAL A 10 5.13 5.57 0.96
CA VAL A 10 4.26 4.58 1.59
C VAL A 10 2.91 4.58 0.88
N GLY A 11 2.55 3.45 0.27
CA GLY A 11 1.19 3.22 -0.22
C GLY A 11 0.29 2.69 0.89
N SER A 12 -1.01 3.02 0.84
CA SER A 12 -2.01 2.48 1.76
C SER A 12 -3.29 2.14 0.99
N GLY A 13 -3.85 0.96 1.26
CA GLY A 13 -5.14 0.53 0.72
C GLY A 13 -6.27 0.81 1.72
N ALA A 14 -7.47 1.12 1.22
CA ALA A 14 -8.66 1.17 2.07
C ALA A 14 -9.06 -0.26 2.44
N GLY A 15 -8.90 -0.64 3.72
CA GLY A 15 -9.02 -2.01 4.22
C GLY A 15 -10.43 -2.64 4.24
N PHE A 16 -11.28 -2.34 3.27
CA PHE A 16 -12.58 -3.01 3.12
C PHE A 16 -12.35 -4.50 2.81
N ALA A 17 -13.07 -5.41 3.48
CA ALA A 17 -12.76 -6.85 3.44
C ALA A 17 -12.61 -7.44 2.03
N GLY A 18 -13.38 -6.94 1.06
CA GLY A 18 -13.39 -7.40 -0.32
C GLY A 18 -12.30 -6.84 -1.24
N ASP A 19 -11.55 -5.80 -0.84
CA ASP A 19 -10.66 -5.06 -1.74
C ASP A 19 -9.26 -4.85 -1.15
N ARG A 20 -8.80 -5.78 -0.29
CA ARG A 20 -7.53 -5.64 0.44
C ARG A 20 -6.30 -5.98 -0.40
N ILE A 21 -6.40 -6.98 -1.26
CA ILE A 21 -5.23 -7.59 -1.91
C ILE A 21 -5.06 -7.10 -3.35
N ASP A 22 -6.11 -7.12 -4.17
CA ASP A 22 -6.01 -6.74 -5.58
C ASP A 22 -5.53 -5.29 -5.77
N PRO A 23 -6.08 -4.27 -5.09
CA PRO A 23 -5.56 -2.91 -5.17
C PRO A 23 -4.15 -2.77 -4.62
N ALA A 24 -3.82 -3.51 -3.55
CA ALA A 24 -2.48 -3.50 -2.97
C ALA A 24 -1.44 -4.04 -3.95
N VAL A 25 -1.75 -5.14 -4.64
CA VAL A 25 -0.91 -5.71 -5.71
C VAL A 25 -0.75 -4.71 -6.85
N ARG A 26 -1.82 -4.06 -7.30
CA ARG A 26 -1.76 -3.05 -8.36
C ARG A 26 -0.87 -1.87 -7.99
N LEU A 27 -0.91 -1.44 -6.72
CA LEU A 27 -0.11 -0.33 -6.22
C LEU A 27 1.38 -0.71 -6.12
N VAL A 28 1.70 -1.94 -5.68
CA VAL A 28 3.09 -2.42 -5.67
C VAL A 28 3.62 -2.58 -7.10
N GLN A 29 2.79 -3.06 -8.03
CA GLN A 29 3.16 -3.22 -9.44
C GLN A 29 3.45 -1.89 -10.17
N SER A 30 2.96 -0.75 -9.67
CA SER A 30 3.26 0.55 -10.30
C SER A 30 4.71 0.99 -10.12
N GLY A 31 5.42 0.47 -9.11
CA GLY A 31 6.79 0.89 -8.77
C GLY A 31 6.88 2.30 -8.16
N GLU A 32 5.75 2.93 -7.85
CA GLU A 32 5.69 4.28 -7.29
C GLU A 32 5.87 4.32 -5.77
N ILE A 33 5.76 3.18 -5.10
CA ILE A 33 5.87 3.04 -3.65
C ILE A 33 7.03 2.12 -3.26
N ASP A 34 7.61 2.39 -2.11
CA ASP A 34 8.73 1.60 -1.57
C ASP A 34 8.22 0.59 -0.54
N THR A 35 7.06 0.86 0.08
CA THR A 35 6.39 -0.04 1.03
C THR A 35 4.88 0.14 0.98
N ILE A 36 4.15 -0.89 1.42
CA ILE A 36 2.69 -0.91 1.48
C ILE A 36 2.20 -1.17 2.90
N ALA A 37 1.28 -0.33 3.37
CA ALA A 37 0.57 -0.50 4.63
C ALA A 37 -0.73 -1.27 4.40
N LEU A 38 -0.89 -2.38 5.12
CA LEU A 38 -2.12 -3.18 5.14
C LEU A 38 -2.82 -2.95 6.49
N GLU A 39 -3.79 -2.04 6.50
CA GLU A 39 -4.58 -1.75 7.69
C GLU A 39 -5.81 -2.67 7.76
N CYS A 40 -5.99 -3.35 8.89
CA CYS A 40 -7.23 -4.05 9.18
C CYS A 40 -8.27 -3.02 9.65
N LEU A 41 -9.13 -2.53 8.74
CA LEU A 41 -10.35 -1.86 9.18
C LEU A 41 -11.23 -2.92 9.84
N ALA A 42 -11.43 -2.81 11.16
CA ALA A 42 -12.55 -3.46 11.82
C ALA A 42 -13.82 -2.78 11.32
N GLU A 43 -14.36 -3.28 10.21
CA GLU A 43 -15.67 -2.87 9.73
C GLU A 43 -16.69 -3.19 10.83
N ARG A 44 -17.25 -2.14 11.46
CA ARG A 44 -18.36 -2.26 12.41
C ARG A 44 -19.61 -2.61 11.60
N THR A 45 -19.76 -3.89 11.26
CA THR A 45 -21.07 -4.45 10.95
C THR A 45 -21.69 -4.99 12.24
#